data_AF-A0A636JFN6-F1
#
_entry.id   AF-A0A636JFN6-F1
#
_cell.length_a   1.000
_cell.length_b   1.000
_cell.length_c   1.000
_cell.angle_alpha   90.00
_cell.angle_beta   90.00
_cell.angle_gamma   90.00
#
_symmetry.space_group_name_H-M   'P 1'
#
loop_
_entity.id
_entity.type
_entity.pdbx_description
1 polymer ?
#
loop_
_entity_poly.entity_id
_entity_poly.type
_entity_poly.pdbx_seq_one_letter_code
_entity_poly.pdbx_strand_id
1 'polypeptide(L)'
;NVHSSAPETRDSLAMTFSFSTPESDTNLFKNKSIIEMAKANGYKTWWIGSQELEGLFSSKYGFIARKSDVVRLTNGHDEHLVSMLTDALEDTSAPKKFIIVHLLGNHKPYHNYDAEDKKALPGAEEYDLTIHKTDRVVSSLF
;
A
#
# COMPACT_ATOMS: atom_id res chain seq x y z
N ASN A 1 2.58 19.95 6.64
CA ASN A 1 1.11 19.92 6.59
C ASN A 1 0.70 19.06 5.40
N VAL A 2 0.01 17.95 5.62
CA VAL A 2 -0.36 16.96 4.58
C VAL A 2 -1.81 16.53 4.83
N HIS A 3 -2.61 16.45 3.76
CA HIS A 3 -4.00 15.98 3.79
C HIS A 3 -4.19 14.87 2.76
N SER A 4 -5.02 13.86 3.07
CA SER A 4 -5.39 12.84 2.10
C SER A 4 -6.39 13.38 1.08
N SER A 5 -6.42 12.77 -0.12
CA SER A 5 -7.39 13.14 -1.16
C SER A 5 -8.82 12.69 -0.81
N ALA A 6 -8.98 11.66 0.03
CA ALA A 6 -10.24 11.17 0.55
C ALA A 6 -10.05 10.40 1.88
N PRO A 7 -11.11 10.20 2.68
CA PRO A 7 -11.06 9.40 3.91
C PRO A 7 -11.21 7.89 3.67
N GLU A 8 -11.53 7.46 2.45
CA GLU A 8 -11.77 6.05 2.09
C GLU A 8 -10.67 5.52 1.16
N THR A 9 -10.13 4.33 1.47
CA THR A 9 -9.04 3.69 0.70
C THR A 9 -9.36 3.61 -0.80
N ARG A 10 -10.60 3.23 -1.13
CA ARG A 10 -11.06 3.07 -2.52
C ARG A 10 -10.85 4.32 -3.36
N ASP A 11 -11.18 5.48 -2.79
CA ASP A 11 -11.20 6.74 -3.51
C ASP A 11 -9.85 7.46 -3.36
N SER A 12 -9.23 7.40 -2.18
CA SER A 12 -7.93 8.03 -1.94
C SER A 12 -6.83 7.41 -2.81
N LEU A 13 -6.72 6.08 -2.87
CA LEU A 13 -5.66 5.44 -3.66
C LEU A 13 -5.86 5.63 -5.17
N ALA A 14 -7.11 5.65 -5.63
CA ALA A 14 -7.40 5.93 -7.04
C ALA A 14 -6.88 7.33 -7.44
N MET A 15 -7.09 8.34 -6.59
CA MET A 15 -6.58 9.69 -6.84
C MET A 15 -5.07 9.80 -6.65
N THR A 16 -4.48 9.12 -5.66
CA THR A 16 -3.03 9.14 -5.43
C THR A 16 -2.23 8.60 -6.63
N PHE A 17 -2.73 7.55 -7.31
CA PHE A 17 -1.99 6.87 -8.37
C PHE A 17 -2.41 7.28 -9.79
N SER A 18 -3.34 8.22 -9.94
CA SER A 18 -3.85 8.67 -11.24
C SER A 18 -3.98 10.19 -11.31
N PHE A 19 -4.55 10.68 -12.41
CA PHE A 19 -4.88 12.10 -12.59
C PHE A 19 -6.31 12.44 -12.14
N SER A 20 -7.02 11.52 -11.49
CA SER A 20 -8.35 11.80 -10.94
C SER A 20 -8.25 12.74 -9.74
N THR A 21 -9.16 13.71 -9.68
CA THR A 21 -9.37 14.62 -8.55
C THR A 21 -10.77 14.41 -7.98
N PRO A 22 -11.08 14.93 -6.76
CA PRO A 22 -12.41 14.84 -6.19
C PRO A 22 -13.52 15.44 -7.08
N GLU A 23 -13.17 16.42 -7.91
CA GLU A 23 -14.09 17.15 -8.80
C GLU A 23 -14.18 16.57 -10.22
N SER A 24 -13.46 15.48 -10.51
CA SER A 24 -13.35 14.91 -11.86
C SER A 24 -14.34 13.77 -12.09
N ASP A 25 -15.26 13.94 -13.04
CA ASP A 25 -16.10 12.86 -13.60
C ASP A 25 -15.41 12.04 -14.71
N THR A 26 -14.15 12.33 -15.00
CA THR A 26 -13.42 11.64 -16.07
C THR A 26 -13.16 10.17 -15.72
N ASN A 27 -13.25 9.29 -16.73
CA ASN A 27 -12.91 7.88 -16.58
C ASN A 27 -11.48 7.72 -16.02
N LEU A 28 -11.35 6.98 -14.91
CA LEU A 28 -10.10 6.71 -14.19
C LEU A 28 -8.96 6.23 -15.11
N PHE A 29 -9.29 5.48 -16.17
CA PHE A 29 -8.32 4.88 -17.08
C PHE A 29 -8.10 5.68 -18.37
N LYS A 30 -8.62 6.92 -18.46
CA LYS A 30 -8.38 7.81 -19.60
C LYS A 30 -6.89 8.17 -19.73
N ASN A 31 -6.22 8.36 -18.59
CA ASN A 31 -4.80 8.66 -18.51
C ASN A 31 -4.04 7.48 -17.89
N LYS A 32 -2.76 7.34 -18.24
CA LYS A 32 -1.88 6.34 -17.60
C LYS A 32 -1.73 6.67 -16.11
N SER A 33 -1.87 5.64 -15.27
CA SER A 33 -1.48 5.71 -13.86
C SER A 33 0.03 5.92 -13.70
N ILE A 34 0.48 6.33 -12.51
CA ILE A 34 1.92 6.46 -12.23
C ILE A 34 2.68 5.14 -12.41
N ILE A 35 2.03 4.00 -12.12
CA ILE A 35 2.59 2.66 -12.34
C ILE A 35 2.80 2.42 -13.84
N GLU A 36 1.80 2.70 -14.67
CA GLU A 36 1.91 2.55 -16.13
C GLU A 36 2.94 3.52 -16.73
N MET A 37 3.08 4.73 -16.17
CA MET A 37 4.12 5.68 -16.56
C MET A 37 5.52 5.21 -16.17
N ALA A 38 5.71 4.66 -14.97
CA ALA A 38 6.98 4.08 -14.54
C ALA A 38 7.39 2.91 -15.45
N LYS A 39 6.45 1.99 -15.72
CA LYS A 39 6.66 0.87 -16.64
C LYS A 39 7.03 1.34 -18.05
N ALA A 40 6.34 2.35 -18.58
CA ALA A 40 6.65 2.93 -19.89
C ALA A 40 8.05 3.60 -19.95
N ASN A 41 8.65 3.93 -18.80
CA ASN A 41 9.98 4.53 -18.68
C ASN A 41 11.05 3.51 -18.21
N GLY A 42 10.78 2.21 -18.38
CA GLY A 42 11.77 1.15 -18.16
C GLY A 42 11.98 0.75 -16.71
N TYR A 43 11.06 1.10 -15.80
CA TYR A 43 11.06 0.57 -14.44
C TYR A 43 10.36 -0.79 -14.41
N LYS A 44 10.94 -1.76 -13.71
CA LYS A 44 10.22 -2.94 -13.23
C LYS A 44 9.33 -2.52 -12.08
N THR A 45 8.03 -2.76 -12.21
CA THR A 45 7.01 -2.27 -11.28
C THR A 45 6.53 -3.38 -10.34
N TRP A 46 6.51 -3.09 -9.05
CA TRP A 46 6.11 -4.02 -8.00
C TRP A 46 5.00 -3.41 -7.15
N TRP A 47 3.97 -4.20 -6.87
CA TRP A 47 2.98 -3.93 -5.83
C TRP A 47 3.04 -5.05 -4.80
N ILE A 48 3.51 -4.73 -3.61
CA ILE A 48 3.48 -5.63 -2.46
C ILE A 48 2.53 -5.03 -1.43
N GLY A 49 1.58 -5.81 -0.91
CA GLY A 49 0.58 -5.24 0.00
C GLY A 49 -0.12 -6.23 0.89
N SER A 50 -0.74 -5.73 1.96
CA SER A 50 -1.48 -6.56 2.91
C SER A 50 -2.98 -6.54 2.67
N GLN A 51 -3.48 -5.62 1.86
CA GLN A 51 -4.91 -5.50 1.56
C GLN A 51 -5.29 -6.19 0.24
N GLU A 52 -6.51 -6.73 0.19
CA GLU A 52 -7.07 -7.38 -1.01
C GLU A 52 -7.23 -6.39 -2.18
N LEU A 53 -7.05 -6.87 -3.41
CA LEU A 53 -7.20 -6.06 -4.63
C LEU A 53 -8.51 -6.34 -5.38
N GLU A 54 -9.34 -7.25 -4.86
CA GLU A 54 -10.63 -7.62 -5.44
C GLU A 54 -11.75 -7.36 -4.43
N GLY A 55 -12.93 -7.00 -4.92
CA GLY A 55 -14.07 -6.62 -4.09
C GLY A 55 -14.49 -5.15 -4.21
N LEU A 56 -15.60 -4.81 -3.55
CA LEU A 56 -16.26 -3.51 -3.67
C LEU A 56 -15.35 -2.35 -3.24
N PHE A 57 -14.63 -2.53 -2.12
CA PHE A 57 -13.79 -1.52 -1.49
C PHE A 57 -12.41 -1.38 -2.14
N SER A 58 -11.98 -2.40 -2.90
CA SER A 58 -10.70 -2.39 -3.61
C SER A 58 -10.84 -2.16 -5.11
N SER A 59 -12.06 -2.22 -5.65
CA SER A 59 -12.37 -2.18 -7.08
C SER A 59 -11.57 -1.15 -7.88
N LYS A 60 -11.54 0.13 -7.48
CA LYS A 60 -10.84 1.19 -8.23
C LYS A 60 -9.31 1.03 -8.21
N TYR A 61 -8.70 1.00 -7.02
CA TYR A 61 -7.25 0.96 -6.92
C TYR A 61 -6.67 -0.42 -7.25
N GLY A 62 -7.45 -1.49 -7.09
CA GLY A 62 -7.05 -2.86 -7.44
C GLY A 62 -6.75 -3.01 -8.94
N PHE A 63 -7.51 -2.34 -9.81
CA PHE A 63 -7.18 -2.27 -11.23
C PHE A 63 -5.85 -1.56 -11.50
N ILE A 64 -5.54 -0.50 -10.75
CA ILE A 64 -4.27 0.24 -10.86
C ILE A 64 -3.12 -0.63 -10.36
N ALA A 65 -3.25 -1.24 -9.18
CA ALA A 65 -2.26 -2.13 -8.58
C ALA A 65 -1.86 -3.27 -9.54
N ARG A 66 -2.85 -3.89 -10.20
CA ARG A 66 -2.66 -4.95 -11.19
C ARG A 66 -1.98 -4.51 -12.50
N LYS A 67 -1.69 -3.22 -12.69
CA LYS A 67 -0.83 -2.76 -13.80
C LYS A 67 0.66 -3.00 -13.54
N SER A 68 1.03 -3.31 -12.31
CA SER A 68 2.40 -3.66 -11.92
C SER A 68 2.85 -4.96 -12.60
N ASP A 69 4.14 -5.11 -12.84
CA ASP A 69 4.73 -6.34 -13.38
C ASP A 69 4.66 -7.50 -12.39
N VAL A 70 4.76 -7.18 -11.10
CA VAL A 70 4.64 -8.15 -10.01
C VAL A 70 3.64 -7.62 -8.98
N VAL A 71 2.72 -8.49 -8.57
CA VAL A 71 1.75 -8.23 -7.50
C VAL A 71 1.84 -9.37 -6.51
N ARG A 72 2.09 -9.07 -5.22
CA ARG A 72 2.11 -10.05 -4.13
C ARG A 72 1.37 -9.52 -2.93
N LEU A 73 0.56 -10.37 -2.29
CA LEU A 73 -0.25 -9.99 -1.15
C LEU A 73 0.06 -10.86 0.07
N THR A 74 0.10 -10.25 1.25
CA THR A 74 0.34 -10.95 2.53
C THR A 74 -0.95 -11.33 3.24
N ASN A 75 -2.12 -10.86 2.75
CA ASN A 75 -3.45 -11.11 3.32
C ASN A 75 -3.57 -10.66 4.80
N GLY A 76 -3.24 -9.40 5.06
CA GLY A 76 -3.40 -8.75 6.37
C GLY A 76 -2.16 -8.75 7.26
N HIS A 77 -1.08 -9.41 6.83
CA HIS A 77 0.15 -9.57 7.60
C HIS A 77 1.22 -8.57 7.17
N ASP A 78 1.22 -7.38 7.78
CA ASP A 78 2.17 -6.30 7.47
C ASP A 78 3.63 -6.71 7.72
N GLU A 79 3.89 -7.54 8.72
CA GLU A 79 5.22 -8.07 9.04
C GLU A 79 5.86 -8.87 7.90
N HIS A 80 5.06 -9.45 7.01
CA HIS A 80 5.55 -10.20 5.85
C HIS A 80 5.89 -9.29 4.65
N LEU A 81 5.61 -7.99 4.71
CA LEU A 81 5.96 -7.06 3.63
C LEU A 81 7.47 -6.85 3.52
N VAL A 82 8.20 -6.96 4.62
CA VAL A 82 9.66 -6.79 4.64
C VAL A 82 10.34 -7.82 3.75
N SER A 83 9.97 -9.09 3.85
CA SER A 83 10.53 -10.14 3.01
C SER A 83 10.17 -9.96 1.53
N MET A 84 8.93 -9.54 1.24
CA MET A 84 8.53 -9.22 -0.14
C MET A 84 9.27 -8.00 -0.70
N LEU A 85 9.61 -7.02 0.13
CA LEU A 85 10.43 -5.87 -0.26
C LEU A 85 11.87 -6.32 -0.55
N THR A 86 12.45 -7.17 0.29
CA THR A 86 13.77 -7.77 0.04
C THR A 86 13.81 -8.48 -1.30
N ASP A 87 12.83 -9.34 -1.60
CA ASP A 87 12.73 -10.02 -2.90
C ASP A 87 12.68 -9.03 -4.08
N ALA A 88 11.92 -7.94 -3.94
CA ALA A 88 11.84 -6.89 -4.96
C ALA A 88 13.16 -6.10 -5.09
N LEU A 89 13.89 -5.88 -4.00
CA LEU A 89 15.18 -5.20 -3.97
C LEU A 89 16.33 -6.06 -4.51
N GLU A 90 16.24 -7.39 -4.35
CA GLU A 90 17.20 -8.35 -4.89
C GLU A 90 16.94 -8.72 -6.35
N ASP A 91 15.73 -8.46 -6.88
CA ASP A 91 15.42 -8.65 -8.30
C ASP A 91 16.38 -7.84 -9.20
N THR A 92 17.22 -8.55 -9.95
CA THR A 92 18.20 -7.99 -10.90
C THR A 92 17.70 -7.99 -12.36
N SER A 93 16.43 -8.33 -12.61
CA SER A 93 15.87 -8.40 -13.97
C SER A 93 15.74 -7.04 -14.66
N ALA A 94 15.80 -5.94 -13.91
CA ALA A 94 15.80 -4.59 -14.45
C ALA A 94 16.69 -3.64 -13.63
N PRO A 95 17.32 -2.63 -14.28
CA PRO A 95 18.19 -1.68 -13.60
C PRO A 95 17.44 -0.61 -12.80
N LYS A 96 16.14 -0.43 -13.04
CA LYS A 96 15.28 0.55 -12.36
C LYS A 96 14.03 -0.14 -11.84
N LYS A 97 13.62 0.21 -10.62
CA LYS A 97 12.49 -0.41 -9.93
C LYS A 97 11.57 0.65 -9.33
N PHE A 98 10.27 0.44 -9.48
CA PHE A 98 9.24 1.26 -8.83
C PHE A 98 8.40 0.32 -7.98
N ILE A 99 8.60 0.38 -6.66
CA ILE A 99 8.06 -0.56 -5.68
C ILE A 99 7.07 0.18 -4.81
N ILE A 100 5.83 -0.32 -4.77
CA ILE A 100 4.77 0.16 -3.89
C ILE A 100 4.60 -0.85 -2.76
N VAL A 101 4.62 -0.37 -1.52
CA VAL A 101 4.34 -1.14 -0.31
C VAL A 101 3.01 -0.63 0.30
N HIS A 102 1.97 -1.47 0.30
CA HIS A 102 0.63 -1.09 0.75
C HIS A 102 0.22 -1.85 2.01
N LEU A 103 0.41 -1.23 3.18
CA LEU A 103 0.12 -1.82 4.49
C LEU A 103 -1.39 -1.95 4.75
N LEU A 104 -1.75 -2.86 5.65
CA LEU A 104 -3.05 -2.85 6.34
C LEU A 104 -3.06 -1.71 7.36
N GLY A 105 -1.99 -1.56 8.12
CA GLY A 105 -1.78 -0.49 9.09
C GLY A 105 -2.86 -0.48 10.17
N ASN A 106 -3.40 0.70 10.46
CA ASN A 106 -4.36 0.96 11.53
C ASN A 106 -5.80 0.67 11.08
N HIS A 107 -6.04 -0.37 10.28
CA HIS A 107 -7.38 -0.66 9.77
C HIS A 107 -8.33 -1.06 10.91
N LYS A 108 -9.57 -0.57 10.87
CA LYS A 108 -10.63 -1.00 11.82
C LYS A 108 -10.85 -2.51 11.71
N PRO A 109 -11.08 -3.24 12.82
CA PRO A 109 -11.39 -2.75 14.17
C PRO A 109 -10.17 -2.43 15.07
N TYR A 110 -8.99 -2.18 14.49
CA TYR A 110 -7.75 -1.84 15.22
C TYR A 110 -7.13 -3.00 16.01
N HIS A 111 -7.25 -4.22 15.50
CA HIS A 111 -6.60 -5.40 16.08
C HIS A 111 -5.27 -5.76 15.39
N ASN A 112 -4.76 -4.93 14.49
CA ASN A 112 -3.47 -5.14 13.83
C ASN A 112 -2.32 -4.67 14.73
N TYR A 113 -2.17 -5.35 15.88
CA TYR A 113 -1.08 -5.18 16.84
C TYR A 113 -0.74 -6.57 17.40
N ASP A 114 0.43 -6.74 18.00
CA ASP A 114 0.85 -7.99 18.62
C ASP A 114 1.19 -7.83 20.12
N ALA A 115 1.70 -8.91 20.73
CA ALA A 115 2.04 -8.92 22.15
C ALA A 115 3.22 -8.00 22.49
N GLU A 116 4.12 -7.73 21.54
CA GLU A 116 5.23 -6.80 21.72
C GLU A 116 4.71 -5.37 21.87
N ASP A 117 3.72 -4.98 21.05
CA ASP A 117 3.10 -3.66 21.12
C ASP A 117 2.39 -3.44 22.48
N LYS A 118 1.62 -4.43 22.93
CA LYS A 118 0.97 -4.41 24.27
C LYS A 118 1.97 -4.30 25.41
N LYS A 119 3.12 -4.95 25.28
CA LYS A 119 4.18 -4.92 26.29
C LYS A 119 4.91 -3.57 26.28
N ALA A 120 5.12 -2.98 25.11
CA ALA A 120 5.79 -1.69 24.94
C ALA A 120 4.92 -0.53 25.45
N LEU A 121 3.60 -0.60 25.24
CA LEU A 121 2.63 0.44 25.61
C LEU A 121 1.53 -0.12 26.53
N PRO A 122 1.86 -0.46 27.79
CA PRO A 122 0.88 -1.03 28.71
C PRO A 122 -0.25 -0.02 29.00
N GLY A 123 -1.49 -0.46 28.76
CA GLY A 123 -2.69 0.36 28.99
C GLY A 123 -3.04 1.33 27.86
N ALA A 124 -2.32 1.30 26.73
CA ALA A 124 -2.71 2.05 25.55
C ALA A 124 -3.98 1.49 24.88
N GLU A 125 -4.73 2.36 24.23
CA GLU A 125 -5.90 1.99 23.43
C GLU A 125 -5.48 1.18 22.20
N GLU A 126 -6.38 0.33 21.69
CA GLU A 126 -6.06 -0.56 20.56
C GLU A 126 -5.59 0.18 19.31
N TYR A 127 -6.14 1.37 19.05
CA TYR A 127 -5.69 2.23 17.96
C TYR A 127 -4.22 2.64 18.10
N ASP A 128 -3.81 3.06 19.30
CA ASP A 128 -2.42 3.46 19.57
C ASP A 128 -1.46 2.27 19.48
N LEU A 129 -1.91 1.07 19.86
CA LEU A 129 -1.15 -0.16 19.65
C LEU A 129 -0.94 -0.45 18.15
N THR A 130 -1.94 -0.21 17.30
CA THR A 130 -1.75 -0.36 15.83
C THR A 130 -0.80 0.67 15.24
N ILE A 131 -0.72 1.89 15.84
CA ILE A 131 0.24 2.91 15.43
C ILE A 131 1.65 2.43 15.76
N HIS A 132 1.85 1.90 16.97
CA HIS A 132 3.12 1.33 17.39
C HIS A 132 3.55 0.17 16.48
N LYS A 133 2.65 -0.79 16.17
CA LYS A 133 2.97 -1.86 15.20
C LYS A 133 3.38 -1.28 13.84
N THR A 134 2.62 -0.30 13.34
CA THR A 134 2.91 0.34 12.04
C THR A 134 4.28 1.01 12.05
N ASP A 135 4.65 1.69 13.12
CA ASP A 135 5.98 2.31 13.28
C ASP A 135 7.11 1.27 13.23
N ARG A 136 6.95 0.13 13.93
CA ARG A 136 7.92 -0.98 13.88
C ARG A 136 8.06 -1.55 12.47
N VAL A 137 6.94 -1.80 11.79
CA VAL A 137 6.96 -2.33 10.41
C VAL A 137 7.63 -1.33 9.47
N VAL A 138 7.25 -0.06 9.49
CA VAL A 138 7.84 0.96 8.61
C VAL A 138 9.33 1.12 8.89
N SER A 139 9.73 1.12 10.16
CA SER A 139 11.16 1.17 10.54
C SER A 139 11.94 -0.02 10.02
N SER A 140 11.32 -1.20 9.90
CA SER A 140 11.99 -2.40 9.34
C SER A 140 12.12 -2.40 7.81
N LEU A 141 11.51 -1.43 7.11
CA LEU A 141 11.62 -1.29 5.66
C LEU A 141 12.88 -0.49 5.22
N PHE A 142 13.58 0.17 6.15
CA PHE A 142 14.73 1.05 5.90
C PHE A 142 15.91 0.73 6.83
#